data_AF-A0A1Y3A1M6-F1
#
_entry.id   AF-A0A1Y3A1M6-F1
#
_cell.length_a   1.000
_cell.length_b   1.000
_cell.length_c   1.000
_cell.angle_alpha   90.00
_cell.angle_beta   90.00
_cell.angle_gamma   90.00
#
_symmetry.space_group_name_H-M   'P 1'
#
loop_
_entity.id
_entity.type
_entity.pdbx_description
1 polymer ?
#
loop_
_entity_poly.entity_id
_entity_poly.type
_entity_poly.pdbx_seq_one_letter_code
_entity_poly.pdbx_strand_id
1 'polypeptide(L)'
;MTTKYTPLKDHDAPLKVLFTGYLCTVAIGYLFALIQILFTHGMADGKFGLSVDDIVYSYYGNRSGTALEVKLNGSMKENASEQERFAIMKWTRDGADANDYKDDGIDKIIEQRCVMCHNKDSGSLPDFTKFDALKSYTTQDEGATFSSLTRVSHIHLFGISFIFMFVGLIFSFAETTSTQYKCIAIGMPYAFLITDILSWWLTKIHPMFAWLVIFAGMGMGISFAFMLVTSILEMWLFKPVFIDGFGAGYLQRRDSTDASIADRIWAVVKTVARSIKPAALFVKDQWLTQGLPFVKNLIASLTKK
;
A
#
# COMPACT_ATOMS: atom_id res chain seq x y z
N MET A 1 -17.68 -36.96 2.55
CA MET A 1 -18.08 -36.05 3.65
C MET A 1 -19.27 -35.26 3.16
N THR A 2 -20.42 -35.31 3.83
CA THR A 2 -21.59 -34.51 3.47
C THR A 2 -21.31 -33.04 3.74
N THR A 3 -21.29 -32.22 2.69
CA THR A 3 -21.16 -30.76 2.78
C THR A 3 -22.31 -30.22 3.64
N LYS A 4 -21.98 -29.53 4.75
CA LYS A 4 -22.97 -28.96 5.69
C LYS A 4 -23.72 -27.74 5.14
N TYR A 5 -23.42 -27.30 3.92
CA TYR A 5 -23.93 -26.09 3.29
C TYR A 5 -24.08 -26.31 1.78
N THR A 6 -24.99 -25.55 1.14
CA THR A 6 -25.20 -25.55 -0.32
C THR A 6 -24.01 -24.88 -1.02
N PRO A 7 -23.33 -25.57 -1.95
CA PRO A 7 -22.25 -24.98 -2.76
C PRO A 7 -22.69 -23.80 -3.63
N LEU A 8 -21.73 -22.94 -4.01
CA LEU A 8 -21.98 -21.80 -4.91
C LEU A 8 -22.64 -22.18 -6.24
N LYS A 9 -22.25 -23.32 -6.82
CA LYS A 9 -22.82 -23.85 -8.07
C LYS A 9 -24.29 -24.29 -7.94
N ASP A 10 -24.74 -24.63 -6.73
CA ASP A 10 -26.05 -25.25 -6.48
C ASP A 10 -27.08 -24.25 -5.91
N HIS A 11 -26.71 -22.98 -5.74
CA HIS A 11 -27.64 -21.92 -5.34
C HIS A 11 -28.61 -21.49 -6.46
N ASP A 12 -29.78 -21.02 -6.07
CA ASP A 12 -30.77 -20.47 -7.01
C ASP A 12 -30.28 -19.19 -7.70
N ALA A 13 -30.84 -18.92 -8.88
CA ALA A 13 -30.48 -17.78 -9.72
C ALA A 13 -30.51 -16.42 -8.98
N PRO A 14 -31.51 -16.10 -8.11
CA PRO A 14 -31.52 -14.82 -7.40
C PRO A 14 -30.28 -14.62 -6.50
N LEU A 15 -29.83 -15.66 -5.79
CA LEU A 15 -28.63 -15.59 -4.95
C LEU A 15 -27.36 -15.47 -5.79
N LYS A 16 -27.26 -16.23 -6.89
CA LYS A 16 -26.13 -16.10 -7.83
C LYS A 16 -26.02 -14.71 -8.42
N VAL A 17 -27.15 -14.10 -8.80
CA VAL A 17 -27.20 -12.71 -9.28
C VAL A 17 -26.78 -11.73 -8.19
N LEU A 18 -27.28 -11.89 -6.96
CA LEU A 18 -26.91 -11.04 -5.82
C LEU A 18 -25.39 -11.09 -5.55
N PHE A 19 -24.83 -12.30 -5.41
CA PHE A 19 -23.41 -12.50 -5.12
C PHE A 19 -22.53 -11.99 -6.26
N THR A 20 -22.90 -12.28 -7.51
CA THR A 20 -22.15 -11.81 -8.69
C THR A 20 -22.20 -10.29 -8.80
N GLY A 21 -23.37 -9.68 -8.61
CA GLY A 21 -23.53 -8.22 -8.64
C GLY A 21 -22.65 -7.54 -7.58
N TYR A 22 -22.65 -8.07 -6.35
CA TYR A 22 -21.78 -7.56 -5.28
C TYR A 22 -20.29 -7.71 -5.64
N LEU A 23 -19.85 -8.90 -6.02
CA LEU A 23 -18.45 -9.19 -6.36
C LEU A 23 -17.95 -8.31 -7.52
N CYS A 24 -18.73 -8.16 -8.59
CA CYS A 24 -18.37 -7.30 -9.72
C CYS A 24 -18.29 -5.82 -9.32
N THR A 25 -19.24 -5.33 -8.51
CA THR A 25 -19.23 -3.93 -8.05
C THR A 25 -18.01 -3.64 -7.19
N VAL A 26 -17.68 -4.54 -6.25
CA VAL A 26 -16.47 -4.41 -5.43
C VAL A 26 -15.20 -4.49 -6.28
N ALA A 27 -15.15 -5.36 -7.29
CA ALA A 27 -14.00 -5.45 -8.20
C ALA A 27 -13.79 -4.16 -8.98
N ILE A 28 -14.86 -3.54 -9.49
CA ILE A 28 -14.79 -2.21 -10.12
C ILE A 28 -14.30 -1.17 -9.11
N GLY A 29 -14.86 -1.16 -7.89
CA GLY A 29 -14.43 -0.27 -6.82
C GLY A 29 -12.94 -0.42 -6.49
N TYR A 30 -12.43 -1.65 -6.48
CA TYR A 30 -11.01 -1.94 -6.28
C TYR A 30 -10.13 -1.34 -7.40
N LEU A 31 -10.55 -1.43 -8.67
CA LEU A 31 -9.85 -0.78 -9.78
C LEU A 31 -9.82 0.74 -9.63
N PHE A 32 -10.94 1.36 -9.25
CA PHE A 32 -10.99 2.79 -8.97
C PHE A 32 -10.11 3.19 -7.78
N ALA A 33 -9.99 2.34 -6.76
CA ALA A 33 -9.06 2.58 -5.66
C ALA A 33 -7.59 2.56 -6.13
N LEU A 34 -7.20 1.63 -7.02
CA LEU A 34 -5.86 1.63 -7.62
C LEU A 34 -5.59 2.89 -8.46
N ILE A 35 -6.58 3.33 -9.23
CA ILE A 35 -6.52 4.59 -9.99
C ILE A 35 -6.35 5.77 -9.03
N GLN A 36 -7.13 5.82 -7.95
CA GLN A 36 -7.02 6.86 -6.94
C GLN A 36 -5.63 6.89 -6.29
N ILE A 37 -5.04 5.73 -5.99
CA ILE A 37 -3.68 5.63 -5.45
C ILE A 37 -2.66 6.21 -6.45
N LEU A 38 -2.79 5.86 -7.73
CA LEU A 38 -1.93 6.41 -8.79
C LEU A 38 -2.03 7.93 -8.88
N PHE A 39 -3.23 8.51 -8.82
CA PHE A 39 -3.40 9.97 -8.89
C PHE A 39 -3.05 10.70 -7.59
N THR A 40 -3.18 10.06 -6.43
CA THR A 40 -2.92 10.68 -5.13
C THR A 40 -1.44 10.60 -4.73
N HIS A 41 -0.82 9.46 -5.00
CA HIS A 41 0.54 9.16 -4.57
C HIS A 41 1.52 9.04 -5.73
N GLY A 42 1.07 8.65 -6.93
CA GLY A 42 1.95 8.27 -8.02
C GLY A 42 2.61 9.42 -8.80
N MET A 43 2.69 10.59 -8.17
CA MET A 43 3.42 11.78 -8.62
C MET A 43 4.16 12.44 -7.43
N ALA A 44 4.26 11.76 -6.29
CA ALA A 44 4.82 12.33 -5.07
C ALA A 44 6.35 12.47 -5.16
N ASP A 45 7.01 11.60 -5.93
CA ASP A 45 8.43 11.69 -6.28
C ASP A 45 8.71 12.55 -7.54
N GLY A 46 7.65 13.12 -8.14
CA GLY A 46 7.71 13.94 -9.35
C GLY A 46 7.79 13.17 -10.67
N LYS A 47 7.68 11.83 -10.66
CA LYS A 47 7.56 10.98 -11.85
C LYS A 47 6.18 10.32 -11.85
N PHE A 48 5.65 10.07 -13.04
CA PHE A 48 4.42 9.31 -13.18
C PHE A 48 4.68 7.82 -12.94
N GLY A 49 4.07 7.24 -11.91
CA GLY A 49 4.22 5.82 -11.57
C GLY A 49 3.91 5.56 -10.10
N LEU A 50 4.05 4.31 -9.63
CA LEU A 50 4.00 4.02 -8.19
C LEU A 50 5.36 3.44 -7.79
N SER A 51 6.19 4.29 -7.21
CA SER A 51 7.51 3.95 -6.68
C SER A 51 7.46 3.81 -5.16
N VAL A 52 8.53 3.23 -4.60
CA VAL A 52 8.72 3.21 -3.13
C VAL A 52 8.92 4.63 -2.61
N ASP A 53 9.59 5.48 -3.39
CA ASP A 53 9.88 6.85 -3.04
C ASP A 53 8.59 7.67 -2.96
N ASP A 54 7.59 7.41 -3.82
CA ASP A 54 6.27 8.04 -3.74
C ASP A 54 5.59 7.82 -2.38
N ILE A 55 5.70 6.60 -1.85
CA ILE A 55 5.15 6.22 -0.54
C ILE A 55 5.95 6.91 0.57
N VAL A 56 7.29 6.93 0.46
CA VAL A 56 8.15 7.64 1.41
C VAL A 56 7.80 9.13 1.44
N TYR A 57 7.74 9.81 0.30
CA TYR A 57 7.38 11.23 0.25
C TYR A 57 5.96 11.48 0.76
N SER A 58 5.01 10.60 0.46
CA SER A 58 3.63 10.75 0.92
C SER A 58 3.48 10.63 2.45
N TYR A 59 4.19 9.69 3.09
CA TYR A 59 4.02 9.39 4.50
C TYR A 59 5.13 9.96 5.40
N TYR A 60 6.40 9.81 5.03
CA TYR A 60 7.55 10.32 5.80
C TYR A 60 7.84 11.80 5.53
N GLY A 61 7.56 12.25 4.31
CA GLY A 61 7.89 13.59 3.79
C GLY A 61 9.34 13.71 3.32
N ASN A 62 9.63 14.75 2.54
CA ASN A 62 11.01 15.11 2.20
C ASN A 62 11.67 15.88 3.34
N ARG A 63 12.39 15.17 4.23
CA ARG A 63 13.12 15.80 5.34
C ARG A 63 14.30 16.69 4.90
N SER A 64 14.69 16.66 3.62
CA SER A 64 15.79 17.47 3.10
C SER A 64 15.31 18.75 2.40
N GLY A 65 13.99 18.95 2.28
CA GLY A 65 13.38 20.10 1.63
C GLY A 65 12.08 20.52 2.32
N THR A 66 11.37 21.45 1.69
CA THR A 66 10.14 22.02 2.23
C THR A 66 8.90 21.52 1.48
N ALA A 67 7.73 21.66 2.08
CA ALA A 67 6.48 21.23 1.44
C ALA A 67 6.26 21.96 0.09
N LEU A 68 6.60 23.26 0.03
CA LEU A 68 6.54 24.06 -1.19
C LEU A 68 7.54 23.56 -2.25
N GLU A 69 8.77 23.24 -1.85
CA GLU A 69 9.81 22.72 -2.75
C GLU A 69 9.40 21.38 -3.39
N VAL A 70 8.80 20.47 -2.60
CA VAL A 70 8.29 19.19 -3.11
C VAL A 70 7.21 19.41 -4.17
N LYS A 71 6.27 20.33 -3.92
CA LYS A 71 5.21 20.64 -4.90
C LYS A 71 5.76 21.27 -6.17
N LEU A 72 6.72 22.18 -6.07
CA LEU A 72 7.37 22.81 -7.22
C LEU A 72 8.23 21.84 -8.04
N ASN A 73 8.73 20.75 -7.47
CA ASN A 73 9.43 19.71 -8.23
C ASN A 73 8.51 18.57 -8.71
N GLY A 74 7.31 18.45 -8.16
CA GLY A 74 6.31 17.45 -8.51
C GLY A 74 5.08 18.02 -9.20
N SER A 75 3.92 17.92 -8.56
CA SER A 75 2.62 18.23 -9.17
C SER A 75 2.45 19.67 -9.68
N MET A 76 3.21 20.64 -9.15
CA MET A 76 3.16 22.05 -9.55
C MET A 76 4.32 22.46 -10.47
N LYS A 77 5.15 21.52 -10.91
CA LYS A 77 6.34 21.76 -11.72
C LYS A 77 6.07 22.55 -13.00
N GLU A 78 4.95 22.26 -13.68
CA GLU A 78 4.60 22.88 -14.96
C GLU A 78 3.92 24.25 -14.81
N ASN A 79 3.64 24.70 -13.58
CA ASN A 79 2.92 25.95 -13.32
C ASN A 79 3.85 27.18 -13.18
N ALA A 80 5.17 26.97 -13.17
CA ALA A 80 6.16 28.03 -13.14
C ALA A 80 7.42 27.60 -13.91
N SER A 81 8.12 28.56 -14.52
CA SER A 81 9.37 28.28 -15.24
C SER A 81 10.45 27.75 -14.29
N GLU A 82 11.43 27.04 -14.82
CA GLU A 82 12.53 26.50 -14.01
C GLU A 82 13.25 27.59 -13.17
N GLN A 83 13.42 28.77 -13.75
CA GLN A 83 14.05 29.92 -13.08
C GLN A 83 13.19 30.44 -11.93
N GLU A 84 11.88 30.62 -12.14
CA GLU A 84 10.94 31.06 -11.10
C GLU A 84 10.85 30.04 -9.96
N ARG A 85 10.76 28.75 -10.29
CA ARG A 85 10.76 27.68 -9.30
C ARG A 85 12.04 27.67 -8.48
N PHE A 86 13.20 27.80 -9.14
CA PHE A 86 14.49 27.84 -8.45
C PHE A 86 14.59 29.03 -7.48
N ALA A 87 14.11 30.21 -7.88
CA ALA A 87 14.06 31.38 -7.01
C ALA A 87 13.21 31.13 -5.76
N ILE A 88 12.00 30.58 -5.92
CA ILE A 88 11.13 30.25 -4.78
C ILE A 88 11.78 29.20 -3.86
N MET A 89 12.38 28.15 -4.43
CA MET A 89 13.04 27.09 -3.67
C MET A 89 14.24 27.64 -2.89
N LYS A 90 15.03 28.52 -3.50
CA LYS A 90 16.17 29.17 -2.83
C LYS A 90 15.70 30.02 -1.64
N TRP A 91 14.76 30.94 -1.86
CA TRP A 91 14.16 31.75 -0.79
C TRP A 91 13.62 30.90 0.37
N THR A 92 12.97 29.78 0.02
CA THR A 92 12.43 28.85 0.99
C THR A 92 13.53 28.17 1.83
N ARG A 93 14.64 27.76 1.21
CA ARG A 93 15.80 27.17 1.89
C ARG A 93 16.58 28.18 2.74
N ASP A 94 16.56 29.45 2.34
CA ASP A 94 17.23 30.55 3.05
C ASP A 94 16.43 31.04 4.27
N GLY A 95 15.31 30.38 4.61
CA GLY A 95 14.54 30.62 5.84
C GLY A 95 13.20 31.33 5.62
N ALA A 96 12.84 31.61 4.37
CA ALA A 96 11.57 32.23 3.99
C ALA A 96 11.28 33.55 4.72
N ASP A 97 12.28 34.45 4.75
CA ASP A 97 12.14 35.77 5.34
C ASP A 97 11.19 36.67 4.53
N ALA A 98 10.45 37.54 5.21
CA ALA A 98 9.47 38.41 4.58
C ALA A 98 10.09 39.59 3.82
N ASN A 99 11.31 40.02 4.17
CA ASN A 99 12.02 41.07 3.45
C ASN A 99 12.54 40.51 2.12
N ASP A 100 13.26 39.38 2.18
CA ASP A 100 13.76 38.69 0.99
C ASP A 100 12.62 38.29 0.03
N TYR A 101 11.45 37.94 0.57
CA TYR A 101 10.26 37.62 -0.25
C TYR A 101 9.89 38.74 -1.23
N LYS A 102 10.02 40.01 -0.81
CA LYS A 102 9.74 41.18 -1.65
C LYS A 102 10.96 41.63 -2.43
N ASP A 103 12.13 41.63 -1.77
CA ASP A 103 13.37 42.14 -2.35
C ASP A 103 13.85 41.27 -3.52
N ASP A 104 13.72 39.95 -3.41
CA ASP A 104 14.04 38.99 -4.48
C ASP A 104 12.92 38.85 -5.53
N GLY A 105 11.81 39.58 -5.36
CA GLY A 105 10.67 39.57 -6.28
C GLY A 105 9.85 38.27 -6.29
N ILE A 106 9.96 37.45 -5.24
CA ILE A 106 9.22 36.19 -5.09
C ILE A 106 7.72 36.47 -4.96
N ASP A 107 7.36 37.57 -4.30
CA ASP A 107 5.98 38.07 -4.19
C ASP A 107 5.27 38.18 -5.54
N LYS A 108 5.94 38.75 -6.54
CA LYS A 108 5.42 38.89 -7.91
C LYS A 108 5.23 37.53 -8.57
N ILE A 109 6.15 36.58 -8.36
CA ILE A 109 6.04 35.24 -8.93
C ILE A 109 4.83 34.51 -8.33
N ILE A 110 4.68 34.54 -7.01
CA ILE A 110 3.55 33.91 -6.32
C ILE A 110 2.23 34.55 -6.75
N GLU A 111 2.17 35.87 -6.84
CA GLU A 111 0.98 36.60 -7.28
C GLU A 111 0.58 36.25 -8.73
N GLN A 112 1.55 36.17 -9.64
CA GLN A 112 1.28 35.91 -11.06
C GLN A 112 0.99 34.44 -11.37
N ARG A 113 1.66 33.50 -10.68
CA ARG A 113 1.62 32.06 -11.02
C ARG A 113 0.76 31.23 -10.08
N CYS A 114 0.72 31.57 -8.80
CA CYS A 114 0.13 30.71 -7.78
C CYS A 114 -1.25 31.24 -7.33
N VAL A 115 -1.38 32.54 -7.08
CA VAL A 115 -2.63 33.15 -6.55
C VAL A 115 -3.82 32.98 -7.50
N MET A 116 -3.58 32.77 -8.80
CA MET A 116 -4.65 32.46 -9.75
C MET A 116 -5.49 31.23 -9.36
N CYS A 117 -4.88 30.24 -8.69
CA CYS A 117 -5.55 29.04 -8.18
C CYS A 117 -5.48 28.90 -6.65
N HIS A 118 -4.62 29.67 -5.98
CA HIS A 118 -4.41 29.66 -4.54
C HIS A 118 -4.88 30.98 -3.92
N ASN A 119 -6.18 31.21 -3.93
CA ASN A 119 -6.83 32.40 -3.41
C ASN A 119 -8.00 32.04 -2.47
N LYS A 120 -8.60 33.06 -1.85
CA LYS A 120 -9.75 32.93 -0.93
C LYS A 120 -10.95 32.14 -1.51
N ASP A 121 -11.12 32.12 -2.83
CA ASP A 121 -12.27 31.51 -3.50
C ASP A 121 -11.99 30.07 -3.96
N SER A 122 -10.80 29.54 -3.65
CA SER A 122 -10.30 28.25 -4.17
C SER A 122 -10.80 27.02 -3.39
N GLY A 123 -11.59 27.23 -2.34
CA GLY A 123 -12.28 26.19 -1.55
C GLY A 123 -11.33 25.24 -0.80
N SER A 124 -10.79 24.24 -1.51
CA SER A 124 -9.94 23.18 -0.95
C SER A 124 -8.43 23.46 -1.04
N LEU A 125 -8.03 24.49 -1.79
CA LEU A 125 -6.63 24.89 -1.95
C LEU A 125 -6.25 25.97 -0.92
N PRO A 126 -4.99 25.99 -0.44
CA PRO A 126 -4.52 27.04 0.46
C PRO A 126 -4.49 28.41 -0.22
N ASP A 127 -4.82 29.45 0.53
CA ASP A 127 -4.88 30.84 0.08
C ASP A 127 -3.51 31.53 0.21
N PHE A 128 -2.81 31.71 -0.90
CA PHE A 128 -1.49 32.34 -0.94
C PHE A 128 -1.55 33.86 -1.10
N THR A 129 -2.73 34.48 -1.07
CA THR A 129 -2.83 35.94 -0.92
C THR A 129 -2.31 36.42 0.44
N LYS A 130 -2.23 35.51 1.42
CA LYS A 130 -1.70 35.76 2.77
C LYS A 130 -0.32 35.13 2.92
N PHE A 131 0.66 35.96 3.24
CA PHE A 131 2.04 35.51 3.44
C PHE A 131 2.17 34.43 4.51
N ASP A 132 1.45 34.53 5.63
CA ASP A 132 1.51 33.54 6.71
C ASP A 132 1.03 32.15 6.25
N ALA A 133 0.02 32.11 5.37
CA ALA A 133 -0.46 30.87 4.79
C ALA A 133 0.61 30.24 3.88
N LEU A 134 1.26 31.03 3.02
CA LEU A 134 2.40 30.58 2.20
C LEU A 134 3.57 30.10 3.07
N LYS A 135 3.92 30.86 4.12
CA LYS A 135 5.03 30.56 5.04
C LYS A 135 4.83 29.24 5.79
N SER A 136 3.59 28.81 6.03
CA SER A 136 3.36 27.49 6.62
C SER A 136 3.88 26.34 5.74
N TYR A 137 3.96 26.52 4.42
CA TYR A 137 4.46 25.54 3.45
C TYR A 137 5.96 25.66 3.15
N THR A 138 6.63 26.68 3.68
CA THR A 138 8.09 26.79 3.62
C THR A 138 8.78 26.02 4.75
N THR A 139 8.00 25.37 5.61
CA THR A 139 8.52 24.46 6.63
C THR A 139 8.89 23.10 6.03
N GLN A 140 9.71 22.35 6.77
CA GLN A 140 10.16 21.01 6.37
C GLN A 140 8.97 20.11 6.03
N ASP A 141 9.05 19.38 4.92
CA ASP A 141 7.99 18.45 4.55
C ASP A 141 7.98 17.24 5.49
N GLU A 142 6.93 17.14 6.29
CA GLU A 142 6.72 16.02 7.20
C GLU A 142 5.84 14.91 6.60
N GLY A 143 5.34 15.06 5.37
CA GLY A 143 4.41 14.12 4.77
C GLY A 143 3.03 14.15 5.43
N ALA A 144 2.35 12.99 5.49
CA ALA A 144 0.99 12.88 6.02
C ALA A 144 0.86 13.37 7.48
N THR A 145 -0.11 14.24 7.74
CA THR A 145 -0.40 14.72 9.10
C THR A 145 -1.03 13.63 9.97
N PHE A 146 -0.82 13.69 11.28
CA PHE A 146 -1.44 12.76 12.25
C PHE A 146 -2.97 12.71 12.15
N SER A 147 -3.62 13.87 11.92
CA SER A 147 -5.07 13.97 11.76
C SER A 147 -5.53 13.26 10.47
N SER A 148 -4.83 13.47 9.36
CA SER A 148 -5.11 12.78 8.10
C SER A 148 -4.92 11.27 8.26
N LEU A 149 -3.78 10.86 8.83
CA LEU A 149 -3.44 9.46 9.01
C LEU A 149 -4.45 8.73 9.92
N THR A 150 -4.88 9.37 11.01
CA THR A 150 -5.92 8.83 11.90
C THR A 150 -7.25 8.67 11.17
N ARG A 151 -7.68 9.68 10.41
CA ARG A 151 -8.93 9.65 9.64
C ARG A 151 -8.92 8.54 8.60
N VAL A 152 -7.86 8.47 7.79
CA VAL A 152 -7.74 7.47 6.71
C VAL A 152 -7.63 6.07 7.31
N SER A 153 -6.85 5.88 8.38
CA SER A 153 -6.76 4.61 9.12
C SER A 153 -8.13 4.13 9.60
N HIS A 154 -8.93 5.03 10.19
CA HIS A 154 -10.28 4.70 10.67
C HIS A 154 -11.18 4.24 9.52
N ILE A 155 -11.25 5.02 8.43
CA ILE A 155 -12.09 4.69 7.27
C ILE A 155 -11.69 3.34 6.66
N HIS A 156 -10.39 3.08 6.52
CA HIS A 156 -9.90 1.84 5.90
C HIS A 156 -10.11 0.62 6.80
N LEU A 157 -9.84 0.72 8.11
CA LEU A 157 -10.09 -0.37 9.07
C LEU A 157 -11.53 -0.85 9.01
N PHE A 158 -12.50 0.08 9.07
CA PHE A 158 -13.91 -0.30 9.07
C PHE A 158 -14.40 -0.68 7.67
N GLY A 159 -14.16 0.17 6.67
CA GLY A 159 -14.68 -0.02 5.31
C GLY A 159 -14.17 -1.31 4.66
N ILE A 160 -12.85 -1.55 4.68
CA ILE A 160 -12.25 -2.72 4.05
C ILE A 160 -12.63 -4.01 4.78
N SER A 161 -12.77 -3.96 6.11
CA SER A 161 -13.23 -5.11 6.90
C SER A 161 -14.63 -5.57 6.49
N PHE A 162 -15.57 -4.64 6.24
CA PHE A 162 -16.90 -4.98 5.75
C PHE A 162 -16.86 -5.60 4.35
N ILE A 163 -16.04 -5.06 3.45
CA ILE A 163 -15.87 -5.61 2.10
C ILE A 163 -15.40 -7.06 2.18
N PHE A 164 -14.32 -7.32 2.91
CA PHE A 164 -13.78 -8.68 3.02
C PHE A 164 -14.65 -9.64 3.82
N MET A 165 -15.49 -9.13 4.73
CA MET A 165 -16.50 -9.96 5.40
C MET A 165 -17.50 -10.54 4.39
N PHE A 166 -18.05 -9.71 3.49
CA PHE A 166 -19.02 -10.19 2.50
C PHE A 166 -18.36 -11.01 1.39
N VAL A 167 -17.20 -10.60 0.89
CA VAL A 167 -16.43 -11.40 -0.10
C VAL A 167 -16.06 -12.76 0.50
N GLY A 168 -15.56 -12.78 1.74
CA GLY A 168 -15.19 -14.00 2.44
C GLY A 168 -16.40 -14.89 2.76
N LEU A 169 -17.55 -14.29 3.11
CA LEU A 169 -18.80 -15.01 3.31
C LEU A 169 -19.24 -15.71 2.03
N ILE A 170 -19.26 -15.02 0.89
CA ILE A 170 -19.62 -15.62 -0.41
C ILE A 170 -18.64 -16.75 -0.75
N PHE A 171 -17.34 -16.49 -0.62
CA PHE A 171 -16.30 -17.48 -0.91
C PHE A 171 -16.35 -18.70 0.03
N SER A 172 -16.88 -18.56 1.25
CA SER A 172 -17.01 -19.67 2.19
C SER A 172 -17.89 -20.81 1.62
N PHE A 173 -18.84 -20.49 0.72
CA PHE A 173 -19.69 -21.45 0.03
C PHE A 173 -19.00 -22.18 -1.15
N ALA A 174 -17.78 -21.79 -1.54
CA ALA A 174 -17.08 -22.35 -2.70
C ALA A 174 -16.57 -23.79 -2.46
N GLU A 175 -17.22 -24.82 -2.98
CA GLU A 175 -16.83 -26.22 -2.80
C GLU A 175 -15.48 -26.56 -3.45
N THR A 176 -15.07 -25.85 -4.51
CA THR A 176 -13.84 -26.14 -5.27
C THR A 176 -12.56 -26.03 -4.46
N THR A 177 -12.59 -25.34 -3.31
CA THR A 177 -11.41 -25.07 -2.49
C THR A 177 -11.46 -25.85 -1.17
N SER A 178 -10.32 -26.43 -0.75
CA SER A 178 -10.24 -27.14 0.54
C SER A 178 -10.41 -26.17 1.73
N THR A 179 -10.89 -26.68 2.87
CA THR A 179 -11.16 -25.86 4.07
C THR A 179 -9.93 -25.07 4.54
N GLN A 180 -8.72 -25.62 4.41
CA GLN A 180 -7.50 -24.92 4.80
C GLN A 180 -7.26 -23.67 3.96
N TYR A 181 -7.35 -23.79 2.63
CA TYR A 181 -7.18 -22.65 1.73
C TYR A 181 -8.29 -21.62 1.89
N LYS A 182 -9.52 -22.05 2.21
CA LYS A 182 -10.60 -21.13 2.57
C LYS A 182 -10.25 -20.29 3.80
N CYS A 183 -9.84 -20.93 4.89
CA CYS A 183 -9.48 -20.23 6.11
C CYS A 183 -8.33 -19.24 5.89
N ILE A 184 -7.32 -19.63 5.10
CA ILE A 184 -6.19 -18.75 4.77
C ILE A 184 -6.67 -17.56 3.93
N ALA A 185 -7.39 -17.79 2.83
CA ALA A 185 -7.84 -16.71 1.95
C ALA A 185 -8.85 -15.75 2.60
N ILE A 186 -9.68 -16.25 3.53
CA ILE A 186 -10.60 -15.42 4.30
C ILE A 186 -9.86 -14.64 5.40
N GLY A 187 -8.90 -15.25 6.09
CA GLY A 187 -8.16 -14.60 7.18
C GLY A 187 -7.09 -13.61 6.71
N MET A 188 -6.45 -13.89 5.58
CA MET A 188 -5.32 -13.14 5.03
C MET A 188 -5.59 -11.63 4.86
N PRO A 189 -6.73 -11.18 4.29
CA PRO A 189 -7.02 -9.76 4.13
C PRO A 189 -7.03 -8.98 5.44
N TYR A 190 -7.51 -9.57 6.54
CA TYR A 190 -7.55 -8.90 7.84
C TYR A 190 -6.15 -8.70 8.43
N ALA A 191 -5.29 -9.73 8.32
CA ALA A 191 -3.91 -9.63 8.77
C ALA A 191 -3.13 -8.58 7.96
N PHE A 192 -3.31 -8.57 6.64
CA PHE A 192 -2.66 -7.59 5.79
C PHE A 192 -3.27 -6.19 5.89
N LEU A 193 -4.56 -6.03 6.18
CA LEU A 193 -5.18 -4.73 6.45
C LEU A 193 -4.56 -4.07 7.69
N ILE A 194 -4.42 -4.84 8.77
CA ILE A 194 -3.75 -4.33 9.99
C ILE A 194 -2.30 -3.97 9.68
N THR A 195 -1.59 -4.85 8.94
CA THR A 195 -0.19 -4.63 8.57
C THR A 195 -0.03 -3.38 7.69
N ASP A 196 -0.91 -3.18 6.72
CA ASP A 196 -0.91 -2.04 5.80
C ASP A 196 -1.08 -0.73 6.57
N ILE A 197 -2.08 -0.65 7.43
CA ILE A 197 -2.33 0.56 8.21
C ILE A 197 -1.18 0.85 9.17
N LEU A 198 -0.68 -0.17 9.89
CA LEU A 198 0.51 -0.02 10.73
C LEU A 198 1.73 0.43 9.93
N SER A 199 1.88 -0.05 8.69
CA SER A 199 3.01 0.32 7.84
C SER A 199 3.01 1.79 7.44
N TRP A 200 1.83 2.43 7.29
CA TRP A 200 1.75 3.88 7.06
C TRP A 200 2.29 4.67 8.25
N TRP A 201 1.88 4.29 9.47
CA TRP A 201 2.36 4.88 10.71
C TRP A 201 3.86 4.65 10.92
N LEU A 202 4.37 3.47 10.60
CA LEU A 202 5.79 3.18 10.66
C LEU A 202 6.58 3.95 9.60
N THR A 203 6.04 4.11 8.40
CA THR A 203 6.69 4.88 7.32
C THR A 203 6.82 6.35 7.70
N LYS A 204 5.84 6.92 8.39
CA LYS A 204 5.92 8.29 8.96
C LYS A 204 7.13 8.49 9.89
N ILE A 205 7.59 7.43 10.56
CA ILE A 205 8.72 7.44 11.49
C ILE A 205 10.02 7.10 10.77
N HIS A 206 10.00 6.13 9.84
CA HIS A 206 11.20 5.69 9.13
C HIS A 206 10.88 5.19 7.70
N PRO A 207 11.60 5.68 6.67
CA PRO A 207 11.23 5.45 5.26
C PRO A 207 11.29 3.98 4.81
N MET A 208 12.10 3.14 5.46
CA MET A 208 12.22 1.70 5.12
C MET A 208 10.88 0.94 5.15
N PHE A 209 9.93 1.38 5.98
CA PHE A 209 8.63 0.72 6.11
C PHE A 209 7.71 0.93 4.90
N ALA A 210 8.07 1.80 3.95
CA ALA A 210 7.33 1.96 2.69
C ALA A 210 7.21 0.63 1.91
N TRP A 211 8.21 -0.25 1.99
CA TRP A 211 8.14 -1.59 1.40
C TRP A 211 7.04 -2.45 2.03
N LEU A 212 6.80 -2.30 3.32
CA LEU A 212 5.77 -3.06 4.03
C LEU A 212 4.37 -2.68 3.52
N VAL A 213 4.15 -1.42 3.15
CA VAL A 213 2.91 -0.94 2.50
C VAL A 213 2.65 -1.72 1.20
N ILE A 214 3.67 -1.84 0.35
CA ILE A 214 3.56 -2.53 -0.95
C ILE A 214 3.23 -3.99 -0.73
N PHE A 215 4.00 -4.69 0.12
CA PHE A 215 3.76 -6.12 0.38
C PHE A 215 2.38 -6.38 1.00
N ALA A 216 1.91 -5.50 1.88
CA ALA A 216 0.60 -5.63 2.48
C ALA A 216 -0.53 -5.42 1.47
N GLY A 217 -0.44 -4.38 0.66
CA GLY A 217 -1.37 -4.13 -0.44
C GLY A 217 -1.43 -5.28 -1.45
N MET A 218 -0.27 -5.81 -1.86
CA MET A 218 -0.19 -6.98 -2.74
C MET A 218 -0.83 -8.22 -2.12
N GLY A 219 -0.56 -8.49 -0.84
CA GLY A 219 -1.14 -9.62 -0.12
C GLY A 219 -2.67 -9.56 -0.09
N MET A 220 -3.23 -8.38 0.21
CA MET A 220 -4.68 -8.17 0.14
C MET A 220 -5.23 -8.36 -1.28
N GLY A 221 -4.57 -7.79 -2.28
CA GLY A 221 -5.00 -7.87 -3.69
C GLY A 221 -5.03 -9.30 -4.22
N ILE A 222 -4.00 -10.10 -3.91
CA ILE A 222 -3.94 -11.52 -4.30
C ILE A 222 -5.08 -12.31 -3.65
N SER A 223 -5.30 -12.10 -2.35
CA SER A 223 -6.36 -12.79 -1.61
C SER A 223 -7.75 -12.41 -2.15
N PHE A 224 -7.97 -11.14 -2.44
CA PHE A 224 -9.19 -10.64 -3.06
C PHE A 224 -9.44 -11.27 -4.43
N ALA A 225 -8.43 -11.22 -5.31
CA ALA A 225 -8.52 -11.76 -6.66
C ALA A 225 -8.81 -13.27 -6.66
N PHE A 226 -8.15 -14.01 -5.77
CA PHE A 226 -8.41 -15.44 -5.60
C PHE A 226 -9.87 -15.70 -5.23
N MET A 227 -10.37 -15.10 -4.14
CA MET A 227 -11.76 -15.29 -3.69
C MET A 227 -12.79 -14.84 -4.73
N LEU A 228 -12.54 -13.73 -5.41
CA LEU A 228 -13.40 -13.18 -6.46
C LEU A 228 -13.52 -14.16 -7.64
N VAL A 229 -12.38 -14.55 -8.20
CA VAL A 229 -12.33 -15.40 -9.40
C VAL A 229 -12.93 -16.77 -9.11
N THR A 230 -12.53 -17.42 -8.01
CA THR A 230 -13.08 -18.73 -7.65
C THR A 230 -14.59 -18.69 -7.46
N SER A 231 -15.12 -17.64 -6.80
CA SER A 231 -16.55 -17.53 -6.54
C SER A 231 -17.36 -17.34 -7.83
N ILE A 232 -16.88 -16.48 -8.74
CA ILE A 232 -17.54 -16.26 -10.03
C ILE A 232 -17.48 -17.52 -10.90
N LEU A 233 -16.30 -18.14 -11.00
CA LEU A 233 -16.13 -19.38 -11.76
C LEU A 233 -17.06 -20.47 -11.25
N GLU A 234 -17.13 -20.67 -9.93
CA GLU A 234 -17.95 -21.73 -9.34
C GLU A 234 -19.46 -21.50 -9.52
N MET A 235 -19.94 -20.25 -9.45
CA MET A 235 -21.36 -19.95 -9.66
C MET A 235 -21.84 -20.22 -11.11
N TRP A 236 -21.01 -19.93 -12.11
CA TRP A 236 -21.44 -19.85 -13.52
C TRP A 236 -20.79 -20.87 -14.47
N LEU A 237 -19.56 -21.30 -14.21
CA LEU A 237 -18.79 -22.17 -15.12
C LEU A 237 -18.72 -23.63 -14.64
N PHE A 238 -18.79 -23.87 -13.32
CA PHE A 238 -18.90 -25.22 -12.79
C PHE A 238 -20.34 -25.72 -12.92
N LYS A 239 -20.65 -26.33 -14.07
CA LYS A 239 -21.94 -27.02 -14.26
C LYS A 239 -21.98 -28.27 -13.37
N PRO A 240 -23.14 -28.61 -12.78
CA PRO A 240 -23.38 -29.94 -12.22
C PRO A 240 -23.41 -30.94 -13.39
N VAL A 241 -22.26 -31.47 -13.78
CA VAL A 241 -22.17 -32.56 -14.75
C VAL A 241 -22.38 -33.84 -13.97
N PHE A 242 -23.60 -34.39 -14.04
CA PHE A 242 -23.76 -35.82 -13.82
C PHE A 242 -22.96 -36.52 -14.93
N ILE A 243 -21.81 -37.10 -14.54
CA ILE A 243 -21.00 -38.09 -15.25
C ILE A 243 -20.21 -37.55 -16.48
N ASP A 244 -18.88 -37.63 -16.35
CA ASP A 244 -17.84 -37.63 -17.40
C ASP A 244 -17.67 -36.40 -18.32
N GLY A 245 -17.22 -35.28 -17.75
CA GLY A 245 -16.67 -34.15 -18.52
C GLY A 245 -15.47 -33.49 -17.83
N PHE A 246 -14.77 -32.58 -18.52
CA PHE A 246 -13.50 -31.90 -18.15
C PHE A 246 -13.35 -31.46 -16.67
N GLY A 247 -14.46 -31.22 -15.94
CA GLY A 247 -14.49 -30.94 -14.50
C GLY A 247 -14.13 -32.11 -13.59
N ALA A 248 -14.24 -33.36 -14.06
CA ALA A 248 -13.86 -34.57 -13.33
C ALA A 248 -12.35 -34.59 -13.04
N GLY A 249 -11.51 -34.14 -13.98
CA GLY A 249 -10.06 -34.06 -13.77
C GLY A 249 -9.64 -33.00 -12.76
N TYR A 250 -10.40 -31.91 -12.62
CA TYR A 250 -10.16 -30.90 -11.58
C TYR A 250 -10.59 -31.40 -10.20
N LEU A 251 -11.79 -32.00 -10.08
CA LEU A 251 -12.26 -32.56 -8.82
C LEU A 251 -11.38 -33.73 -8.37
N GLN A 252 -10.97 -34.60 -9.29
CA GLN A 252 -10.02 -35.67 -9.01
C GLN A 252 -8.63 -35.14 -8.59
N ARG A 253 -8.20 -33.97 -9.08
CA ARG A 253 -6.98 -33.28 -8.64
C ARG A 253 -7.14 -32.51 -7.32
N ARG A 254 -8.34 -32.00 -7.01
CA ARG A 254 -8.68 -31.39 -5.71
C ARG A 254 -8.75 -32.45 -4.62
N ASP A 255 -9.36 -33.58 -4.94
CA ASP A 255 -9.61 -34.71 -4.04
C ASP A 255 -8.46 -35.73 -4.06
N SER A 256 -7.47 -35.59 -4.96
CA SER A 256 -6.25 -36.40 -4.91
C SER A 256 -5.46 -36.09 -3.63
N THR A 257 -4.96 -37.14 -3.00
CA THR A 257 -4.08 -37.06 -1.82
C THR A 257 -2.68 -36.53 -2.12
N ASP A 258 -2.40 -36.18 -3.38
CA ASP A 258 -1.12 -35.61 -3.79
C ASP A 258 -1.03 -34.14 -3.36
N ALA A 259 0.12 -33.74 -2.80
CA ALA A 259 0.35 -32.39 -2.31
C ALA A 259 0.15 -31.35 -3.43
N SER A 260 -0.81 -30.43 -3.23
CA SER A 260 -1.09 -29.32 -4.12
C SER A 260 0.17 -28.46 -4.33
N ILE A 261 0.22 -27.70 -5.43
CA ILE A 261 1.29 -26.69 -5.64
C ILE A 261 1.37 -25.75 -4.43
N ALA A 262 0.23 -25.40 -3.85
CA ALA A 262 0.17 -24.57 -2.66
C ALA A 262 0.65 -25.31 -1.39
N ASP A 263 0.47 -26.64 -1.28
CA ASP A 263 1.02 -27.45 -0.19
C ASP A 263 2.54 -27.56 -0.31
N ARG A 264 3.05 -27.65 -1.55
CA ARG A 264 4.48 -27.64 -1.85
C ARG A 264 5.10 -26.29 -1.52
N ILE A 265 4.45 -25.18 -1.91
CA ILE A 265 4.87 -23.82 -1.53
C ILE A 265 4.84 -23.68 0.00
N TRP A 266 3.78 -24.14 0.66
CA TRP A 266 3.67 -24.10 2.12
C TRP A 266 4.74 -24.95 2.81
N ALA A 267 5.07 -26.12 2.27
CA ALA A 267 6.16 -26.95 2.77
C ALA A 267 7.52 -26.25 2.61
N VAL A 268 7.75 -25.57 1.49
CA VAL A 268 8.95 -24.73 1.27
C VAL A 268 8.99 -23.58 2.27
N VAL A 269 7.90 -22.82 2.43
CA VAL A 269 7.79 -21.72 3.41
C VAL A 269 8.07 -22.22 4.83
N LYS A 270 7.49 -23.37 5.22
CA LYS A 270 7.68 -23.96 6.55
C LYS A 270 9.11 -24.46 6.75
N THR A 271 9.76 -24.96 5.70
CA THR A 271 11.16 -25.39 5.72
C THR A 271 12.08 -24.19 5.86
N VAL A 272 11.85 -23.14 5.06
CA VAL A 272 12.58 -21.86 5.15
C VAL A 272 12.42 -21.26 6.54
N ALA A 273 11.19 -21.17 7.06
CA ALA A 273 10.90 -20.64 8.39
C ALA A 273 11.61 -21.43 9.51
N ARG A 274 11.71 -22.76 9.37
CA ARG A 274 12.45 -23.60 10.32
C ARG A 274 13.96 -23.40 10.23
N SER A 275 14.48 -23.06 9.05
CA SER A 275 15.91 -22.77 8.83
C SER A 275 16.33 -21.39 9.35
N ILE A 276 15.41 -20.45 9.56
CA ILE A 276 15.71 -19.12 10.12
C ILE A 276 16.28 -19.22 11.54
N LYS A 277 15.72 -20.09 12.39
CA LYS A 277 16.14 -20.22 13.79
C LYS A 277 17.59 -20.74 13.96
N PRO A 278 18.01 -21.84 13.30
CA PRO A 278 19.40 -22.29 13.34
C PRO A 278 20.35 -21.34 12.61
N ALA A 279 19.92 -20.69 11.50
CA ALA A 279 20.73 -19.68 10.82
C ALA A 279 20.99 -18.45 11.71
N ALA A 280 19.98 -17.96 12.42
CA ALA A 280 20.12 -16.85 13.37
C ALA A 280 21.06 -17.22 14.54
N LEU A 281 20.99 -18.47 15.01
CA LEU A 281 21.92 -18.97 16.04
C LEU A 281 23.35 -19.10 15.50
N PHE A 282 23.54 -19.59 14.26
CA PHE A 282 24.83 -19.67 13.60
C PHE A 282 25.46 -18.29 13.37
N VAL A 283 24.67 -17.31 12.89
CA VAL A 283 25.13 -15.93 12.70
C VAL A 283 25.49 -15.29 14.04
N LYS A 284 24.70 -15.52 15.09
CA LYS A 284 25.02 -15.06 16.45
C LYS A 284 26.34 -15.67 16.95
N ASP A 285 26.56 -16.97 16.71
CA ASP A 285 27.77 -17.66 17.13
C ASP A 285 29.01 -17.19 16.35
N GLN A 286 28.91 -17.07 15.02
CA GLN A 286 29.94 -16.48 14.16
C GLN A 286 30.27 -15.03 14.55
N TRP A 287 29.26 -14.22 14.87
CA TRP A 287 29.46 -12.86 15.34
C TRP A 287 30.19 -12.83 16.68
N LEU A 288 29.85 -13.69 17.63
CA LEU A 288 30.51 -13.73 18.94
C LEU A 288 31.94 -14.28 18.86
N THR A 289 32.20 -15.27 18.00
CA THR A 289 33.48 -15.99 17.92
C THR A 289 34.48 -15.35 16.98
N GLN A 290 34.04 -14.75 15.87
CA GLN A 290 34.93 -14.17 14.84
C GLN A 290 34.71 -12.67 14.64
N GLY A 291 33.45 -12.20 14.62
CA GLY A 291 33.12 -10.79 14.37
C GLY A 291 33.53 -9.85 15.51
N LEU A 292 33.09 -10.15 16.74
CA LEU A 292 33.30 -9.32 17.93
C LEU A 292 34.79 -9.17 18.30
N PRO A 293 35.64 -10.22 18.26
CA PRO A 293 37.06 -10.06 18.49
C PRO A 293 37.75 -9.28 17.38
N PHE A 294 37.38 -9.47 16.11
CA PHE A 294 37.94 -8.72 14.98
C PHE A 294 37.64 -7.22 15.11
N VAL A 295 36.39 -6.86 15.41
CA VAL A 295 35.97 -5.47 15.62
C VAL A 295 36.68 -4.86 16.83
N LYS A 296 36.80 -5.61 17.94
CA LYS A 296 37.56 -5.14 19.12
C LYS A 296 39.04 -4.89 18.79
N ASN A 297 39.67 -5.77 18.02
CA ASN A 297 41.07 -5.62 17.60
C ASN A 297 41.24 -4.45 16.62
N LEU A 298 40.28 -4.25 15.70
CA LEU A 298 40.30 -3.14 14.76
C LEU A 298 40.16 -1.79 15.48
N ILE A 299 39.22 -1.68 16.43
CA ILE A 299 39.02 -0.48 17.27
C ILE A 299 40.26 -0.23 18.15
N ALA A 300 40.87 -1.28 18.72
CA ALA A 300 42.11 -1.17 19.50
C ALA A 300 43.32 -0.71 18.66
N SER A 301 43.35 -1.03 17.36
CA SER A 301 44.39 -0.54 16.45
C SER A 301 44.20 0.93 16.04
N LEU A 302 42.94 1.39 15.96
CA LEU A 302 42.59 2.77 15.60
C LEU A 302 42.72 3.76 16.77
N THR A 303 42.64 3.27 18.01
CA THR A 303 42.81 4.09 19.23
C THR A 303 44.26 4.15 19.72
N LYS A 304 45.19 3.44 19.07
CA LYS A 304 46.64 3.44 19.38
C LYS A 304 47.46 4.40 18.50
N LYS A 305 46.80 5.37 17.84
CA LYS A 305 47.44 6.46 17.10
C LYS A 305 47.09 7.80 17.72
#